data_AF-A0A945Y4Q8-F1
#
_entry.id   AF-A0A945Y4Q8-F1
#
_cell.length_a   1.000
_cell.length_b   1.000
_cell.length_c   1.000
_cell.angle_alpha   90.00
_cell.angle_beta   90.00
_cell.angle_gamma   90.00
#
_symmetry.space_group_name_H-M   'P 1'
#
loop_
_entity.id
_entity.type
_entity.pdbx_description
1 polymer ?
#
loop_
_entity_poly.entity_id
_entity_poly.type
_entity_poly.pdbx_seq_one_letter_code
_entity_poly.pdbx_strand_id
1 'polypeptide(L)'
;MEASIFAAVQVSILSIAVIFTVLTILIFTIKLLVKLIPYQAPPAKPARRKPPSSNNDQDDHVAVITATLSMHMGKSPDEFRIVNISQS
;
A
#
# COMPACT_ATOMS: atom_id res chain seq x y z
N MET A 1 49.12 -5.67 27.72
CA MET A 1 48.18 -4.84 26.93
C MET A 1 48.06 -5.30 25.48
N GLU A 2 49.14 -5.75 24.83
CA GLU A 2 49.12 -6.30 23.45
C GLU A 2 48.05 -7.40 23.20
N ALA A 3 47.89 -8.36 24.12
CA ALA A 3 46.90 -9.43 23.99
C ALA A 3 45.44 -8.92 23.96
N SER A 4 45.17 -7.81 24.66
CA SER A 4 43.82 -7.20 24.70
C SER A 4 43.49 -6.47 23.40
N ILE A 5 44.50 -5.88 22.75
CA ILE A 5 44.33 -5.23 21.45
C ILE A 5 44.02 -6.27 20.37
N PHE A 6 44.75 -7.40 20.36
CA PHE A 6 44.50 -8.48 19.42
C PHE A 6 43.09 -9.08 19.58
N ALA A 7 42.65 -9.29 20.81
CA ALA A 7 41.29 -9.74 21.10
C ALA A 7 40.23 -8.72 20.63
N ALA A 8 40.46 -7.43 20.86
CA ALA A 8 39.56 -6.37 20.40
C ALA A 8 39.44 -6.32 18.88
N VAL A 9 40.54 -6.52 18.15
CA VAL A 9 40.55 -6.59 16.68
C VAL A 9 39.73 -7.79 16.19
N GLN A 10 39.88 -8.96 16.80
CA GLN A 10 39.08 -10.14 16.43
C GLN A 10 37.58 -9.90 16.64
N VAL A 11 37.20 -9.32 17.78
CA VAL A 11 35.79 -8.99 18.07
C VAL A 11 35.27 -7.97 17.05
N SER A 12 36.05 -6.94 16.72
CA SER A 12 35.68 -5.93 15.73
C SER A 12 35.40 -6.55 14.35
N ILE A 13 36.29 -7.42 13.87
CA ILE A 13 36.12 -8.11 12.59
C ILE A 13 34.86 -8.99 12.61
N LEU A 14 34.65 -9.74 13.71
CA LEU A 14 33.47 -10.58 13.87
C LEU A 14 32.18 -9.74 13.85
N SER A 15 32.16 -8.60 14.55
CA SER A 15 31.02 -7.69 14.56
C SER A 15 30.71 -7.13 13.17
N ILE A 16 31.72 -6.68 12.43
CA ILE A 16 31.54 -6.18 11.05
C ILE A 16 30.97 -7.29 10.15
N ALA A 17 31.51 -8.50 10.24
CA ALA A 17 31.04 -9.64 9.47
C ALA A 17 29.57 -10.00 9.81
N VAL A 18 29.21 -10.00 11.10
CA VAL A 18 27.84 -10.28 11.56
C VAL A 18 26.87 -9.21 11.06
N ILE A 19 27.21 -7.92 11.15
CA ILE A 19 26.36 -6.83 10.65
C ILE A 19 26.08 -7.02 9.16
N PHE A 20 27.11 -7.22 8.35
CA PHE A 20 26.94 -7.46 6.92
C PHE A 20 26.10 -8.70 6.62
N THR A 21 26.31 -9.78 7.37
CA THR A 21 25.56 -11.03 7.23
C THR A 21 24.07 -10.81 7.54
N VAL A 22 23.74 -10.15 8.66
CA VAL A 22 22.36 -9.85 9.06
C VAL A 22 21.68 -8.96 8.03
N LEU A 23 22.34 -7.90 7.55
CA LEU A 23 21.80 -7.02 6.51
C LEU A 23 21.54 -7.79 5.21
N THR A 24 22.46 -8.66 4.82
CA THR A 24 22.32 -9.49 3.62
C THR A 24 21.13 -10.44 3.75
N ILE A 25 20.99 -11.14 4.88
CA ILE A 25 19.87 -12.05 5.14
C ILE A 25 18.55 -11.29 5.14
N LEU A 26 18.49 -10.10 5.75
CA LEU A 26 17.28 -9.29 5.79
C LEU A 26 16.84 -8.87 4.38
N ILE A 27 17.76 -8.31 3.58
CA ILE A 27 17.46 -7.92 2.19
C ILE A 27 17.06 -9.14 1.37
N PHE A 28 17.77 -10.26 1.52
CA PHE A 28 17.45 -11.50 0.84
C PHE A 28 16.04 -11.98 1.18
N THR A 29 15.66 -11.92 2.46
CA THR A 29 14.32 -12.28 2.93
C THR A 29 13.26 -11.39 2.30
N ILE A 30 13.47 -10.07 2.24
CA ILE A 30 12.54 -9.16 1.57
C ILE A 30 12.41 -9.49 0.08
N LYS A 31 13.54 -9.72 -0.63
CA LYS A 31 13.49 -10.10 -2.05
C LYS A 31 12.78 -11.43 -2.27
N LEU A 32 12.97 -12.39 -1.37
CA LEU A 32 12.30 -13.69 -1.42
C LEU A 32 10.79 -13.50 -1.19
N LEU A 33 10.40 -12.69 -0.21
CA LEU A 33 8.99 -12.37 0.08
C LEU A 33 8.30 -11.71 -1.11
N VAL A 34 8.96 -10.74 -1.76
CA VAL A 34 8.45 -10.09 -2.98
C VAL A 34 8.32 -11.06 -4.15
N LYS A 35 9.20 -12.07 -4.23
CA LYS A 35 9.14 -13.08 -5.30
C LYS A 35 8.06 -14.14 -5.03
N LEU A 36 7.85 -14.54 -3.77
CA LEU A 36 6.83 -15.53 -3.40
C LEU A 36 5.42 -14.92 -3.36
N ILE A 37 5.31 -13.69 -2.88
CA ILE A 37 4.05 -12.95 -2.79
C ILE A 37 4.23 -11.67 -3.62
N PRO A 38 4.22 -11.78 -4.96
CA PRO A 38 4.31 -10.62 -5.81
C PRO A 38 3.14 -9.70 -5.49
N TYR A 39 3.47 -8.48 -5.06
CA TYR A 39 2.49 -7.45 -4.81
C TYR A 39 1.79 -7.12 -6.13
N GLN A 40 0.59 -7.64 -6.30
CA GLN A 40 -0.31 -7.22 -7.37
C GLN A 40 -0.92 -5.90 -6.92
N ALA A 41 -0.31 -4.79 -7.35
CA ALA A 41 -0.94 -3.50 -7.21
C ALA A 41 -2.32 -3.60 -7.88
N PRO A 42 -3.43 -3.33 -7.17
CA PRO A 42 -4.73 -3.21 -7.81
C PRO A 42 -4.58 -2.21 -8.96
N PRO A 43 -5.11 -2.51 -10.16
CA PRO A 43 -4.97 -1.64 -11.31
C PRO A 43 -5.35 -0.23 -10.87
N ALA A 44 -4.41 0.71 -11.05
CA ALA A 44 -4.61 2.10 -10.68
C ALA A 44 -5.95 2.53 -11.25
N LYS A 45 -6.92 2.85 -10.37
CA LYS A 45 -8.22 3.34 -10.81
C LYS A 45 -7.94 4.47 -11.79
N PRO A 46 -8.47 4.41 -13.02
CA PRO A 46 -8.19 5.41 -14.03
C PRO A 46 -8.40 6.78 -13.40
N ALA A 47 -7.39 7.64 -13.49
CA ALA A 47 -7.41 8.97 -12.92
C ALA A 47 -8.74 9.61 -13.33
N ARG A 48 -9.63 9.78 -12.36
CA ARG A 48 -10.94 10.40 -12.55
C ARG A 48 -10.62 11.76 -13.16
N ARG A 49 -10.87 11.92 -14.46
CA ARG A 49 -10.88 13.24 -15.09
C ARG A 49 -11.76 14.08 -14.19
N LYS A 50 -11.16 15.07 -13.52
CA LYS A 50 -11.89 16.04 -12.71
C LYS A 50 -13.01 16.55 -13.63
N PRO A 51 -14.29 16.29 -13.34
CA PRO A 51 -15.33 17.00 -14.05
C PRO A 51 -15.15 18.50 -13.70
N PRO A 52 -15.41 19.40 -14.65
CA PRO A 52 -15.39 20.84 -14.37
C PRO A 52 -16.27 21.10 -13.15
N SER A 53 -15.81 21.95 -12.22
CA SER A 53 -16.56 22.28 -11.01
C SER A 53 -17.93 22.87 -11.39
N SER A 54 -18.97 22.05 -11.31
CA SER A 54 -20.36 22.49 -11.27
C SER A 54 -20.85 22.30 -9.85
N ASN A 55 -21.30 23.39 -9.22
CA ASN A 55 -21.89 23.45 -7.88
C ASN A 55 -23.13 22.56 -7.74
N ASN A 56 -22.97 21.25 -7.62
CA ASN A 56 -24.08 20.32 -7.40
C ASN A 56 -23.77 19.43 -6.19
N ASP A 57 -23.99 19.95 -4.99
CA ASP A 57 -23.95 19.16 -3.74
C ASP A 57 -24.81 17.89 -3.86
N GLN A 58 -25.90 17.95 -4.63
CA GLN A 58 -26.76 16.81 -4.92
C GLN A 58 -26.07 15.70 -5.72
N ASP A 59 -25.20 16.03 -6.69
CA ASP A 59 -24.46 15.04 -7.48
C ASP A 59 -23.39 14.35 -6.63
N ASP A 60 -22.80 15.09 -5.68
CA ASP A 60 -21.86 14.53 -4.71
C ASP A 60 -22.56 13.55 -3.77
N HIS A 61 -23.77 13.85 -3.31
CA HIS A 61 -24.59 12.91 -2.54
C HIS A 61 -24.93 11.65 -3.35
N VAL A 62 -25.37 11.80 -4.60
CA VAL A 62 -25.67 10.67 -5.51
C VAL A 62 -24.43 9.79 -5.72
N ALA A 63 -23.26 10.40 -5.90
CA ALA A 63 -22.00 9.69 -6.10
C ALA A 63 -21.56 8.91 -4.85
N VAL A 64 -21.70 9.49 -3.66
CA VAL A 64 -21.40 8.80 -2.40
C VAL A 64 -22.36 7.64 -2.15
N ILE A 65 -23.67 7.83 -2.39
CA ILE A 65 -24.68 6.78 -2.26
C ILE A 65 -24.38 5.64 -3.23
N THR A 66 -24.08 5.96 -4.49
CA THR A 66 -23.77 4.95 -5.51
C THR A 66 -22.47 4.21 -5.17
N ALA A 67 -21.45 4.90 -4.67
CA ALA A 67 -20.17 4.30 -4.28
C ALA A 67 -20.32 3.37 -3.07
N THR A 68 -21.06 3.78 -2.05
CA THR A 68 -21.30 2.95 -0.87
C THR A 68 -22.20 1.76 -1.19
N LEU A 69 -23.23 1.94 -2.01
CA LEU A 69 -24.11 0.86 -2.46
C LEU A 69 -23.37 -0.17 -3.32
N SER A 70 -22.55 0.28 -4.27
CA SER A 70 -21.73 -0.61 -5.11
C SER A 70 -20.71 -1.39 -4.29
N MET A 71 -20.10 -0.78 -3.27
CA MET A 71 -19.20 -1.47 -2.34
C MET A 71 -19.94 -2.50 -1.47
N HIS A 72 -21.13 -2.19 -0.97
CA HIS A 72 -21.89 -3.10 -0.11
C HIS A 72 -22.51 -4.27 -0.89
N MET A 73 -22.97 -4.03 -2.11
CA MET A 73 -23.66 -5.02 -2.95
C MET A 73 -22.72 -5.77 -3.90
N GLY A 74 -21.44 -5.37 -4.00
CA GLY A 74 -20.47 -5.96 -4.91
C GLY A 74 -20.81 -5.80 -6.40
N LYS A 75 -21.73 -4.89 -6.72
CA LYS A 75 -22.24 -4.65 -8.09
C LYS A 75 -21.67 -3.36 -8.66
N SER A 76 -21.58 -3.29 -9.98
CA SER A 76 -21.05 -2.14 -10.68
C SER A 76 -21.99 -0.92 -10.54
N PRO A 77 -21.45 0.30 -10.34
CA PRO A 77 -22.22 1.55 -10.29
C PRO A 77 -23.19 1.77 -11.46
N ASP A 78 -22.90 1.21 -12.62
CA ASP A 78 -23.70 1.32 -13.86
C ASP A 78 -25.04 0.57 -13.76
N GLU A 79 -25.14 -0.42 -12.87
CA GLU A 79 -26.36 -1.19 -12.62
C GLU A 79 -27.36 -0.43 -11.72
N PHE A 80 -26.93 0.68 -11.13
CA PHE A 80 -27.73 1.47 -10.20
C PHE A 80 -28.10 2.82 -10.80
N ARG A 81 -29.40 3.14 -10.81
CA ARG A 81 -29.90 4.44 -11.21
C ARG A 81 -30.72 5.06 -10.10
N ILE A 82 -30.21 6.12 -9.51
CA ILE A 82 -30.93 6.91 -8.49
C ILE A 82 -31.92 7.81 -9.22
N VAL A 83 -33.22 7.54 -9.02
CA VAL A 83 -34.31 8.26 -9.71
C VAL A 83 -34.93 9.37 -8.87
N ASN A 84 -34.77 9.33 -7.54
CA ASN A 84 -35.26 10.36 -6.63
C ASN A 84 -34.47 10.34 -5.32
N ILE A 85 -34.29 11.50 -4.70
CA ILE A 85 -33.76 11.65 -3.34
C ILE A 85 -34.76 12.49 -2.55
N SER A 86 -35.46 11.84 -1.62
CA SER A 86 -36.36 12.52 -0.69
C SER A 86 -35.59 12.90 0.56
N GLN A 87 -35.36 14.20 0.75
CA GLN A 87 -34.82 14.75 1.97
C GLN A 87 -35.99 15.10 2.90
N SER A 88 -36.13 14.36 3.99
CA SER A 88 -37.12 14.59 5.05
C SER A 88 -36.73 15.74 5.96
#